data_AF-A0A3M2GX97-F1
#
_entry.id   AF-A0A3M2GX97-F1
#
_cell.length_a   1.000
_cell.length_b   1.000
_cell.length_c   1.000
_cell.angle_alpha   90.00
_cell.angle_beta   90.00
_cell.angle_gamma   90.00
#
_symmetry.space_group_name_H-M   'P 1'
#
loop_
_entity.id
_entity.type
_entity.pdbx_description
1 polymer ?
#
loop_
_entity_poly.entity_id
_entity_poly.type
_entity_poly.pdbx_seq_one_letter_code
_entity_poly.pdbx_strand_id
1 'polypeptide(L)'
;MDYLLRYRALLKPSDVLYLAIRSIMYLIIALGLFLLIKEMFYRELSFENLVKNTTIRVLELVILYEIFRAVLSIFEYQRVKLTFLVDACISFMIRELIIVIYSGKLNPELSLSLGAVLLVLALLRIVVVRFSPEVKHEV
;
A
#
# COMPACT_ATOMS: atom_id res chain seq x y z
N MET A 1 -24.40 -19.54 -30.68
CA MET A 1 -23.00 -19.87 -30.33
C MET A 1 -22.07 -18.73 -30.79
N ASP A 2 -22.47 -17.45 -30.69
CA ASP A 2 -21.66 -16.30 -31.16
C ASP A 2 -21.33 -15.27 -30.07
N TYR A 3 -21.94 -15.40 -28.88
CA TYR A 3 -21.71 -14.47 -27.78
C TYR A 3 -20.36 -14.67 -27.08
N LEU A 4 -19.76 -15.86 -27.19
CA LEU A 4 -18.48 -16.20 -26.54
C LEU A 4 -17.25 -15.71 -27.33
N LEU A 5 -17.38 -15.49 -28.65
CA LEU A 5 -16.26 -15.09 -29.51
C LEU A 5 -15.96 -13.59 -29.43
N ARG A 6 -16.95 -12.75 -29.10
CA ARG A 6 -16.77 -11.29 -28.98
C ARG A 6 -16.02 -10.87 -27.72
N TYR A 7 -15.99 -11.71 -26.68
CA TYR A 7 -15.23 -11.46 -25.45
C TYR A 7 -13.71 -11.65 -25.64
N ARG A 8 -13.30 -12.43 -26.66
CA ARG A 8 -11.89 -12.76 -26.93
C ARG A 8 -11.16 -11.72 -27.79
N ALA A 9 -11.88 -10.79 -28.42
CA ALA A 9 -11.33 -9.89 -29.44
C ALA A 9 -10.86 -8.52 -28.91
N LEU A 10 -10.88 -8.27 -27.59
CA LEU A 10 -10.55 -6.94 -27.05
C LEU A 10 -9.85 -6.95 -25.69
N LEU A 11 -9.33 -8.09 -25.22
CA LEU A 11 -8.35 -8.09 -24.12
C LEU A 11 -7.00 -7.68 -24.71
N LYS A 12 -6.65 -6.39 -24.54
CA LYS A 12 -5.28 -5.96 -24.83
C LYS A 12 -4.34 -6.76 -23.91
N PRO A 13 -3.11 -7.10 -24.36
CA PRO A 13 -2.15 -7.80 -23.52
C PRO A 13 -1.87 -7.08 -22.18
N SER A 14 -2.06 -5.76 -22.12
CA SER A 14 -2.04 -4.94 -20.90
C SER A 14 -3.07 -5.36 -19.86
N ASP A 15 -4.28 -5.74 -20.30
CA ASP A 15 -5.42 -5.99 -19.41
C ASP A 15 -5.30 -7.36 -18.76
N VAL A 16 -4.77 -8.33 -19.52
CA VAL A 16 -4.43 -9.67 -19.02
C VAL A 16 -3.32 -9.57 -17.98
N LEU A 17 -2.29 -8.76 -18.24
CA LEU A 17 -1.19 -8.55 -17.30
C LEU A 17 -1.68 -7.87 -16.02
N TYR A 18 -2.49 -6.81 -16.14
CA TYR A 18 -3.08 -6.14 -14.98
C TYR A 18 -3.93 -7.10 -14.14
N LEU A 19 -4.78 -7.90 -14.78
CA LEU A 19 -5.62 -8.88 -14.09
C LEU A 19 -4.77 -9.95 -13.38
N ALA A 20 -3.70 -10.42 -14.04
CA ALA A 20 -2.78 -11.40 -13.47
C ALA A 20 -2.07 -10.84 -12.23
N ILE A 21 -1.47 -9.65 -12.31
CA ILE A 21 -0.77 -9.00 -11.18
C ILE A 21 -1.75 -8.76 -10.02
N ARG A 22 -2.96 -8.27 -10.32
CA ARG A 22 -3.99 -8.03 -9.29
C ARG A 22 -4.44 -9.32 -8.60
N SER A 23 -4.56 -10.41 -9.36
CA SER A 23 -4.92 -11.72 -8.81
C SER A 23 -3.80 -12.28 -7.93
N ILE A 24 -2.54 -12.14 -8.36
CA ILE A 24 -1.36 -12.52 -7.59
C ILE A 24 -1.29 -11.72 -6.27
N MET A 25 -1.50 -10.40 -6.33
CA MET A 25 -1.54 -9.55 -5.14
C MET A 25 -2.55 -10.06 -4.11
N TYR A 26 -3.81 -10.32 -4.52
CA TYR A 26 -4.82 -10.84 -3.60
C TYR A 26 -4.46 -12.21 -3.04
N LEU A 27 -3.86 -13.09 -3.84
CA LEU A 27 -3.40 -14.40 -3.39
C LEU A 27 -2.31 -14.27 -2.33
N ILE A 28 -1.30 -13.43 -2.55
CA ILE A 28 -0.21 -13.21 -1.59
C ILE A 28 -0.74 -12.64 -0.28
N ILE A 29 -1.65 -11.67 -0.34
CA ILE A 29 -2.28 -11.08 0.86
C ILE A 29 -3.11 -12.11 1.60
N ALA A 30 -3.92 -12.91 0.88
CA ALA A 30 -4.71 -13.98 1.49
C ALA A 30 -3.82 -15.02 2.19
N LEU A 31 -2.71 -15.41 1.57
CA LEU A 31 -1.71 -16.30 2.19
C LEU A 31 -1.07 -15.66 3.42
N GLY A 32 -0.70 -14.37 3.34
CA GLY A 32 -0.15 -13.62 4.48
C GLY A 32 -1.11 -13.58 5.67
N LEU A 33 -2.39 -13.28 5.42
CA LEU A 33 -3.45 -13.29 6.45
C LEU A 33 -3.68 -14.70 7.01
N PHE A 34 -3.65 -15.73 6.16
CA PHE A 34 -3.78 -17.12 6.61
C PHE A 34 -2.62 -17.52 7.53
N LEU A 35 -1.38 -17.14 7.18
CA LEU A 35 -0.20 -17.38 8.01
C LEU A 35 -0.28 -16.65 9.36
N LEU A 36 -0.79 -15.41 9.38
CA LEU A 36 -1.04 -14.66 10.61
C LEU A 36 -2.01 -15.40 11.55
N ILE A 37 -3.16 -15.82 11.02
CA ILE A 37 -4.18 -16.55 11.81
C ILE A 37 -3.58 -17.86 12.34
N LYS A 38 -2.82 -18.57 11.50
CA LYS A 38 -2.12 -19.79 11.92
C LYS A 38 -1.16 -19.49 13.07
N GLU A 39 -0.33 -18.46 12.96
CA GLU A 39 0.63 -18.12 14.01
C GLU A 39 -0.05 -17.73 15.32
N MET A 40 -1.20 -17.05 15.27
CA MET A 40 -2.01 -16.73 16.45
C MET A 40 -2.58 -17.97 17.14
N PHE A 41 -2.99 -18.99 16.38
CA PHE A 41 -3.61 -20.19 16.94
C PHE A 41 -2.60 -21.20 17.49
N TYR A 42 -1.43 -21.33 16.86
CA TYR A 42 -0.42 -22.34 17.24
C TYR A 42 0.61 -21.86 18.26
N ARG A 43 0.71 -20.56 18.54
CA ARG A 43 1.65 -20.05 19.55
C ARG A 43 0.92 -19.74 20.87
N GLU A 44 1.32 -20.42 21.94
CA GLU A 44 1.01 -20.00 23.31
C GLU A 44 1.89 -18.80 23.68
N LEU A 45 1.46 -17.61 23.26
CA LEU A 45 2.12 -16.35 23.61
C LEU A 45 1.31 -15.62 24.68
N SER A 46 2.02 -14.98 25.61
CA SER A 46 1.45 -13.95 26.47
C SER A 46 0.72 -12.89 25.64
N PHE A 47 -0.41 -12.38 26.12
CA PHE A 47 -1.27 -11.41 25.41
C PHE A 47 -0.49 -10.21 24.86
N GLU A 48 0.47 -9.67 25.60
CA GLU A 48 1.30 -8.53 25.18
C GLU A 48 2.14 -8.83 23.92
N ASN A 49 2.85 -9.97 23.92
CA ASN A 49 3.66 -10.41 22.79
C ASN A 49 2.80 -10.77 21.57
N LEU A 50 1.59 -11.32 21.79
CA LEU A 50 0.64 -11.61 20.72
C LEU A 50 0.22 -10.33 20.01
N VAL A 51 -0.18 -9.30 20.75
CA VAL A 51 -0.58 -7.99 20.18
C VAL A 51 0.58 -7.37 19.42
N LYS A 52 1.76 -7.26 20.04
CA LYS A 52 2.94 -6.64 19.42
C LYS A 52 3.35 -7.33 18.12
N ASN A 53 3.52 -8.65 18.14
CA ASN A 53 3.98 -9.41 16.96
C ASN A 53 2.92 -9.42 15.85
N THR A 54 1.63 -9.49 16.21
CA THR A 54 0.54 -9.45 15.23
C THR A 54 0.44 -8.08 14.57
N THR A 55 0.53 -6.99 15.33
CA THR A 55 0.49 -5.63 14.78
C THR A 55 1.63 -5.40 13.77
N ILE A 56 2.86 -5.79 14.12
CA ILE A 56 4.02 -5.64 13.23
C ILE A 56 3.80 -6.40 11.91
N ARG A 57 3.39 -7.67 12.00
CA ARG A 57 3.18 -8.52 10.82
C ARG A 57 1.98 -8.08 9.96
N VAL A 58 0.91 -7.59 10.57
CA VAL A 58 -0.19 -6.96 9.83
C VAL A 58 0.32 -5.74 9.09
N LEU A 59 1.14 -4.91 9.74
CA LEU A 59 1.73 -3.73 9.09
C LEU A 59 2.62 -4.12 7.91
N GLU A 60 3.43 -5.17 8.01
CA GLU A 60 4.21 -5.72 6.89
C GLU A 60 3.33 -6.12 5.70
N LEU A 61 2.18 -6.77 5.94
CA LEU A 61 1.25 -7.12 4.86
C LEU A 61 0.63 -5.90 4.19
N VAL A 62 0.37 -4.85 4.95
CA VAL A 62 -0.17 -3.62 4.36
C VAL A 62 0.90 -2.88 3.54
N ILE A 63 2.19 -2.91 3.93
CA ILE A 63 3.30 -2.40 3.08
C ILE A 63 3.30 -3.12 1.74
N LEU A 64 3.21 -4.45 1.79
CA LEU A 64 3.18 -5.27 0.59
C LEU A 64 1.99 -4.89 -0.31
N TYR A 65 0.80 -4.72 0.27
CA TYR A 65 -0.38 -4.25 -0.46
C TYR A 65 -0.18 -2.86 -1.09
N GLU A 66 0.40 -1.90 -0.35
CA GLU A 66 0.67 -0.55 -0.87
C GLU A 66 1.63 -0.57 -2.06
N ILE A 67 2.69 -1.38 -2.00
CA ILE A 67 3.63 -1.55 -3.11
C ILE A 67 2.92 -2.14 -4.33
N PHE A 68 2.16 -3.23 -4.16
CA PHE A 68 1.41 -3.82 -5.27
C PHE A 68 0.39 -2.84 -5.86
N ARG A 69 -0.32 -2.08 -5.02
CA ARG A 69 -1.27 -1.05 -5.46
C ARG A 69 -0.58 0.04 -6.26
N ALA A 70 0.59 0.51 -5.82
CA ALA A 70 1.39 1.50 -6.54
C ALA A 70 1.80 0.96 -7.93
N VAL A 71 2.27 -0.29 -7.98
CA VAL A 71 2.63 -0.96 -9.25
C VAL A 71 1.42 -1.08 -10.17
N LEU A 72 0.26 -1.54 -9.66
CA LEU A 72 -0.97 -1.66 -10.45
C LEU A 72 -1.46 -0.31 -10.99
N SER A 73 -1.29 0.77 -10.22
CA SER A 73 -1.70 2.12 -10.66
C SER A 73 -0.94 2.60 -11.90
N ILE A 74 0.30 2.13 -12.10
CA ILE A 74 1.12 2.46 -13.28
C ILE A 74 0.50 1.85 -14.54
N PHE A 75 -0.04 0.63 -14.42
CA PHE A 75 -0.69 -0.07 -15.52
C PHE A 75 -2.07 0.52 -15.86
N GLU A 76 -2.82 1.01 -14.86
CA GLU A 76 -4.16 1.57 -15.09
C GLU A 76 -4.14 2.95 -15.76
N TYR A 77 -3.31 3.87 -15.26
CA TYR A 77 -3.45 5.28 -15.63
C TYR A 77 -2.36 5.78 -16.59
N GLN A 78 -1.30 5.01 -16.85
CA GLN A 78 -0.05 5.44 -17.55
C GLN A 78 0.60 6.73 -17.00
N ARG A 79 0.00 7.35 -15.97
CA ARG A 79 0.35 8.59 -15.29
C ARG A 79 -0.13 8.43 -13.84
N VAL A 80 0.78 8.36 -12.89
CA VAL A 80 0.41 8.40 -11.47
C VAL A 80 0.30 9.88 -11.08
N LYS A 81 -0.90 10.35 -10.69
CA LYS A 81 -1.02 11.73 -10.17
C LYS A 81 -0.13 11.83 -8.93
N LEU A 82 0.71 12.87 -8.88
CA LEU A 82 1.64 13.06 -7.77
C LEU A 82 0.89 13.07 -6.43
N THR A 83 -0.35 13.58 -6.38
CA THR A 83 -1.21 13.55 -5.18
C THR A 83 -1.42 12.15 -4.64
N PHE A 84 -1.62 11.15 -5.50
CA PHE A 84 -1.80 9.76 -5.07
C PHE A 84 -0.50 9.18 -4.50
N LEU A 85 0.65 9.53 -5.09
CA LEU A 85 1.93 9.06 -4.61
C LEU A 85 2.24 9.63 -3.22
N VAL A 86 1.97 10.93 -3.01
CA VAL A 86 2.21 11.61 -1.74
C VAL A 86 1.29 11.11 -0.64
N ASP A 87 0.02 10.86 -0.96
CA ASP A 87 -0.93 10.26 -0.04
C ASP A 87 -0.49 8.85 0.37
N ALA A 88 0.03 8.06 -0.57
CA ALA A 88 0.61 6.75 -0.27
C ALA A 88 1.88 6.86 0.61
N CYS A 89 2.78 7.81 0.33
CA CYS A 89 3.97 8.04 1.15
C CYS A 89 3.63 8.47 2.58
N ILE A 90 2.59 9.29 2.78
CA ILE A 90 2.13 9.69 4.12
C ILE A 90 1.57 8.46 4.87
N SER A 91 0.73 7.65 4.23
CA SER A 91 0.22 6.40 4.81
C SER A 91 1.37 5.47 5.23
N PHE A 92 2.37 5.32 4.36
CA PHE A 92 3.58 4.55 4.63
C PHE A 92 4.40 5.11 5.81
N MET A 93 4.55 6.44 5.92
CA MET A 93 5.26 7.03 7.07
C MET A 93 4.51 6.90 8.40
N ILE A 94 3.18 7.04 8.40
CA ILE A 94 2.36 6.78 9.59
C ILE A 94 2.56 5.33 10.05
N ARG A 95 2.72 4.40 9.10
CA ARG A 95 3.00 3.00 9.39
C ARG A 95 4.34 2.81 10.09
N GLU A 96 5.40 3.39 9.57
CA GLU A 96 6.72 3.31 10.19
C GLU A 96 6.71 3.86 11.61
N LEU A 97 5.98 4.96 11.84
CA LEU A 97 5.77 5.50 13.19
C LEU A 97 5.10 4.47 14.11
N ILE A 98 4.03 3.80 13.65
CA ILE A 98 3.33 2.76 14.42
C ILE A 98 4.28 1.58 14.71
N ILE A 99 5.05 1.10 13.74
CA ILE A 99 6.03 0.00 13.94
C ILE A 99 7.02 0.38 15.05
N VAL A 100 7.60 1.58 14.98
CA VAL A 100 8.61 2.02 15.94
C VAL A 100 8.02 2.15 17.35
N ILE A 101 6.79 2.65 17.48
CA ILE A 101 6.05 2.72 18.75
C ILE A 101 5.87 1.30 19.32
N TYR A 102 5.31 0.37 18.55
CA TYR A 102 5.04 -0.99 19.00
C TYR A 102 6.32 -1.81 19.22
N SER A 103 7.40 -1.48 18.52
CA SER A 103 8.71 -2.12 18.70
C SER A 103 9.34 -1.79 20.06
N GLY A 104 8.92 -0.70 20.71
CA GLY A 104 9.57 -0.17 21.90
C GLY A 104 10.94 0.44 21.60
N LYS A 105 11.20 0.78 20.33
CA LYS A 105 12.50 1.31 19.84
C LYS A 105 12.48 2.83 19.64
N LEU A 106 11.54 3.51 20.29
CA LEU A 106 11.46 4.97 20.23
C LEU A 106 12.65 5.59 20.96
N ASN A 107 13.53 6.24 20.20
CA ASN A 107 14.55 7.12 20.76
C ASN A 107 14.33 8.58 20.25
N PRO A 108 14.87 9.60 20.94
CA PRO A 108 14.63 11.00 20.57
C PRO A 108 15.09 11.35 19.15
N GLU A 109 16.23 10.80 18.72
CA GLU A 109 16.81 11.05 17.38
C GLU A 109 15.93 10.49 16.25
N LEU A 110 15.41 9.26 16.40
CA LEU A 110 14.50 8.64 15.44
C LEU A 110 13.16 9.36 15.41
N SER A 111 12.64 9.78 16.57
CA SER A 111 11.39 10.54 16.64
C SER A 111 11.51 11.88 15.90
N LEU A 112 12.63 12.59 16.07
CA LEU A 112 12.87 13.85 15.39
C LEU A 112 13.07 13.65 13.87
N SER A 113 13.76 12.57 13.46
CA SER A 113 13.94 12.21 12.06
C SER A 113 12.62 11.85 11.37
N LEU A 114 11.79 11.00 12.00
CA LEU A 114 10.46 10.64 11.48
C LEU A 114 9.54 11.87 11.41
N GLY A 115 9.60 12.74 12.42
CA GLY A 115 8.86 14.01 12.44
C GLY A 115 9.25 14.93 11.29
N ALA A 116 10.56 15.05 11.01
CA ALA A 116 11.05 15.85 9.88
C ALA A 116 10.56 15.32 8.53
N VAL A 117 10.61 14.00 8.31
CA VAL A 117 10.09 13.39 7.07
C VAL A 117 8.59 13.61 6.92
N LEU A 118 7.81 13.40 8.00
CA LEU A 118 6.37 13.66 7.99
C LEU A 118 6.04 15.12 7.68
N LEU A 119 6.81 16.06 8.22
CA LEU A 119 6.65 17.49 7.95
C LEU A 119 6.90 17.80 6.48
N VAL A 120 7.99 17.28 5.90
CA VAL A 120 8.30 17.45 4.48
C VAL A 120 7.18 16.87 3.60
N LEU A 121 6.68 15.68 3.92
CA LEU A 121 5.57 15.07 3.18
C LEU A 121 4.26 15.86 3.30
N ALA A 122 3.97 16.43 4.47
CA ALA A 122 2.80 17.27 4.68
C ALA A 122 2.89 18.57 3.86
N LEU A 123 4.05 19.23 3.85
CA LEU A 123 4.28 20.41 2.99
C LEU A 123 4.16 20.05 1.51
N LEU A 124 4.75 18.92 1.12
CA LEU A 124 4.71 18.44 -0.26
C LEU A 124 3.27 18.10 -0.68
N ARG A 125 2.44 17.55 0.21
CA ARG A 125 0.99 17.36 -0.05
C ARG A 125 0.30 18.68 -0.36
N ILE A 126 0.56 19.73 0.43
CA ILE A 126 -0.03 21.06 0.21
C ILE A 126 0.38 21.60 -1.16
N VAL A 127 1.67 21.51 -1.51
CA VAL A 127 2.19 21.94 -2.81
C VAL A 127 1.52 21.17 -3.94
N VAL A 128 1.50 19.85 -3.85
CA VAL A 128 0.95 19.00 -4.90
C VAL A 128 -0.54 19.22 -5.10
N VAL A 129 -1.32 19.41 -4.03
CA VAL A 129 -2.75 19.73 -4.15
C VAL A 129 -2.98 21.11 -4.76
N ARG A 130 -2.15 22.10 -4.43
CA ARG A 130 -2.31 23.48 -4.93
C ARG A 130 -1.79 23.68 -6.36
N PHE A 131 -0.75 22.97 -6.75
CA PHE A 131 -0.05 23.18 -8.02
C PHE A 131 -0.24 22.03 -9.03
N SER A 132 -0.94 20.94 -8.67
CA SER A 132 -1.30 19.92 -9.66
C SER A 132 -2.30 20.53 -10.66
N PRO A 133 -1.93 20.70 -11.94
CA PRO A 133 -2.83 21.27 -12.92
C PRO A 133 -3.99 20.31 -13.16
N GLU A 134 -5.23 20.78 -13.00
CA GLU A 134 -6.38 20.13 -13.62
C GLU A 134 -6.20 20.25 -15.13
N VAL A 135 -6.17 19.12 -15.83
CA VAL A 135 -6.23 19.10 -17.29
C VAL A 135 -7.58 19.69 -17.67
N LYS A 136 -7.57 20.96 -18.06
CA LYS A 136 -8.73 21.67 -18.58
C LYS A 136 -9.11 20.97 -19.89
N HIS A 137 -10.19 20.18 -19.87
CA HIS A 137 -10.83 19.74 -21.11
C HIS A 137 -11.50 20.97 -21.71
N GLU A 138 -10.82 21.62 -22.65
CA GLU A 138 -11.44 22.66 -23.49
C GLU A 138 -12.53 22.00 -24.33
N VAL A 139 -13.74 22.55 -24.20
CA VAL A 139 -14.97 22.17 -24.92
C VAL A 139 -14.97 22.80 -26.29
#